data_AF-A0AAQ1G7Z6-F1
#
_entry.id   AF-A0AAQ1G7Z6-F1
#
_cell.length_a   1.000
_cell.length_b   1.000
_cell.length_c   1.000
_cell.angle_alpha   90.00
_cell.angle_beta   90.00
_cell.angle_gamma   90.00
#
_symmetry.space_group_name_H-M   'P 1'
#
loop_
_entity.id
_entity.type
_entity.pdbx_description
1 polymer ?
#
loop_
_entity_poly.entity_id
_entity_poly.type
_entity_poly.pdbx_seq_one_letter_code
_entity_poly.pdbx_strand_id
1 'polypeptide(L)'
;MNAHNPAGVLRQLFGDNRAEWPSANFKELFVKPAYLGKLEVMRPCFLVGGRGTGKTTALQSLRYDSMLERLEGSGQSFEDQEYFGVLVRMNKNRVRAFSGSGIDDANWAKLFAHYFNLSACGEMVNLALWLEARQGQSLQQSNVEAIALELGLECCDTLEQLKVMIKKAISHLQLQVNNPMKDLGITLSMAESPLRTFAEVIQSQNLLNGRIIFCCIDEYENLLDYQQAIINTYIKHAEPPLSYKVGVRKNGLRNRQTLDGHDLLRVPDDCLEIEIADEGFELFAEAVAEARLSYAQELGVQVPADLRAFLQELTLADEAVVLGADRVATAVLDELKDNEHYSYFSQRSPAELSFLRYWQQSEGGSLEELANDWIHNQVEWKTRLGNHGYASLFWLSKGRKGARIRKYYCGERTLLSLAAGNIRYFLELIDTAIGYELDEDAVRQRPLTISAKSQTLAAREVGKRRLNQLEGLADQGVQLKRLVLAIGKVFFELAREPSGKTPEVTSFVLSGSLSDIAKIHRLLEEGIGHLAFESDPRTKSTSSAELRDDEYRLHRIFSAFFEISHRKKRRMSIDASTLIKVLEDQPAKAISALLDERPQAAEDDLPEQLALFSAFYDGGQKI
;
A
#
# COMPACT_ATOMS: atom_id res chain seq x y z
N MET A 1 35.73 -12.13 12.43
CA MET A 1 34.85 -11.16 11.74
C MET A 1 34.42 -11.82 10.45
N ASN A 2 33.20 -12.36 10.40
CA ASN A 2 32.70 -13.06 9.21
C ASN A 2 32.46 -12.03 8.10
N ALA A 3 33.14 -12.21 6.96
CA ALA A 3 32.88 -11.47 5.74
C ALA A 3 31.37 -11.51 5.46
N HIS A 4 30.71 -10.34 5.45
CA HIS A 4 29.29 -10.24 5.21
C HIS A 4 28.95 -10.87 3.87
N ASN A 5 28.08 -11.88 3.87
CA ASN A 5 27.52 -12.45 2.66
C ASN A 5 26.77 -11.33 1.93
N PRO A 6 27.23 -10.85 0.75
CA PRO A 6 26.62 -9.70 0.07
C PRO A 6 25.13 -9.90 -0.23
N ALA A 7 24.74 -11.16 -0.50
CA ALA A 7 23.35 -11.58 -0.67
C ALA A 7 22.51 -11.41 0.61
N GLY A 8 23.09 -11.75 1.76
CA GLY A 8 22.45 -11.59 3.07
C GLY A 8 22.23 -10.12 3.43
N VAL A 9 23.19 -9.25 3.09
CA VAL A 9 23.09 -7.80 3.34
C VAL A 9 21.93 -7.19 2.53
N LEU A 10 21.86 -7.45 1.23
CA LEU A 10 20.78 -6.90 0.38
C LEU A 10 19.40 -7.39 0.82
N ARG A 11 19.25 -8.69 1.08
CA ARG A 11 18.00 -9.28 1.58
C ARG A 11 17.61 -8.72 2.95
N GLN A 12 18.58 -8.38 3.80
CA GLN A 12 18.30 -7.70 5.08
C GLN A 12 17.79 -6.26 4.85
N LEU A 13 18.47 -5.48 4.01
CA LEU A 13 18.14 -4.07 3.76
C LEU A 13 16.79 -3.87 3.04
N PHE A 14 16.45 -4.77 2.12
CA PHE A 14 15.18 -4.73 1.38
C PHE A 14 14.08 -5.60 2.01
N GLY A 15 14.41 -6.54 2.89
CA GLY A 15 13.44 -7.41 3.57
C GLY A 15 12.84 -6.81 4.84
N ASP A 16 13.57 -5.92 5.53
CA ASP A 16 13.09 -5.26 6.75
C ASP A 16 12.12 -4.12 6.45
N ASN A 17 10.88 -4.50 6.10
CA ASN A 17 9.84 -3.59 5.62
C ASN A 17 8.76 -3.27 6.66
N ARG A 18 9.00 -3.61 7.94
CA ARG A 18 8.07 -3.34 9.04
C ARG A 18 8.60 -2.24 9.93
N ALA A 19 8.00 -1.07 9.81
CA ALA A 19 8.26 0.11 10.66
C ALA A 19 8.10 -0.14 12.18
N GLU A 20 7.47 -1.25 12.56
CA GLU A 20 7.15 -1.63 13.93
C GLU A 20 8.36 -2.26 14.65
N TRP A 21 9.39 -2.61 13.88
CA TRP A 21 10.67 -3.10 14.36
C TRP A 21 11.68 -1.96 14.20
N PRO A 22 12.35 -1.52 15.28
CA PRO A 22 13.38 -0.50 15.16
C PRO A 22 14.48 -1.02 14.23
N SER A 23 14.65 -0.38 13.07
CA SER A 23 15.80 -0.67 12.22
C SER A 23 17.04 -0.16 12.94
N ALA A 24 18.04 -1.02 13.18
CA ALA A 24 19.33 -0.58 13.71
C ALA A 24 20.02 0.48 12.84
N ASN A 25 19.56 0.63 11.58
CA ASN A 25 20.07 1.57 10.59
C ASN A 25 19.02 2.66 10.22
N PHE A 26 18.21 3.12 11.18
CA PHE A 26 17.17 4.12 10.89
C PHE A 26 17.77 5.39 10.28
N LYS A 27 18.90 5.84 10.85
CA LYS A 27 19.67 7.00 10.39
C LYS A 27 20.09 6.88 8.93
N GLU A 28 20.58 5.73 8.51
CA GLU A 28 21.15 5.49 7.17
C GLU A 28 20.06 5.22 6.12
N LEU A 29 18.90 4.70 6.52
CA LEU A 29 17.85 4.25 5.60
C LEU A 29 16.63 5.17 5.54
N PHE A 30 16.54 6.16 6.43
CA PHE A 30 15.44 7.11 6.44
C PHE A 30 15.57 8.11 5.29
N VAL A 31 14.56 8.12 4.42
CA VAL A 31 14.40 9.13 3.37
C VAL A 31 13.21 10.01 3.76
N LYS A 32 13.40 11.34 3.73
CA LYS A 32 12.33 12.30 4.06
C LYS A 32 11.26 12.27 2.96
N PRO A 33 10.01 11.87 3.24
CA PRO A 33 8.94 11.96 2.24
C PRO A 33 8.56 13.42 2.01
N ALA A 34 8.09 13.75 0.80
CA ALA A 34 7.77 15.12 0.39
C ALA A 34 6.75 15.81 1.31
N TYR A 35 5.78 15.05 1.83
CA TYR A 35 4.75 15.54 2.72
C TYR A 35 5.20 15.75 4.17
N LEU A 36 6.41 15.34 4.55
CA LEU A 36 6.81 15.38 5.96
C LEU A 36 6.79 16.81 6.51
N GLY A 37 7.19 17.81 5.72
CA GLY A 37 7.11 19.21 6.14
C GLY A 37 5.69 19.66 6.48
N LYS A 38 4.66 19.13 5.80
CA LYS A 38 3.25 19.37 6.13
C LYS A 38 2.83 18.69 7.43
N LEU A 39 3.48 17.58 7.77
CA LEU A 39 3.23 16.85 9.02
C LEU A 39 3.93 17.51 10.21
N GLU A 40 5.09 18.15 9.99
CA GLU A 40 5.93 18.82 10.98
C GLU A 40 5.36 20.17 11.49
N VAL A 41 4.31 20.73 10.86
CA VAL A 41 3.68 21.98 11.30
C VAL A 41 2.98 21.84 12.66
N MET A 42 2.74 22.93 13.40
CA MET A 42 2.03 22.86 14.70
C MET A 42 0.58 22.33 14.57
N ARG A 43 -0.14 22.71 13.51
CA ARG A 43 -1.57 22.36 13.34
C ARG A 43 -1.77 20.83 13.39
N PRO A 44 -2.86 20.33 14.03
CA PRO A 44 -3.15 18.90 14.01
C PRO A 44 -3.31 18.36 12.58
N CYS A 45 -2.91 17.12 12.34
CA CYS A 45 -2.91 16.53 11.00
C CYS A 45 -3.39 15.08 11.01
N PHE A 46 -4.17 14.69 10.01
CA PHE A 46 -4.40 13.30 9.61
C PHE A 46 -3.52 12.96 8.41
N LEU A 47 -2.62 12.00 8.59
CA LEU A 47 -1.85 11.37 7.53
C LEU A 47 -2.63 10.15 7.02
N VAL A 48 -3.23 10.28 5.84
CA VAL A 48 -4.12 9.29 5.24
C VAL A 48 -3.38 8.48 4.18
N GLY A 49 -3.59 7.16 4.18
CA GLY A 49 -3.07 6.30 3.12
C GLY A 49 -3.33 4.81 3.33
N GLY A 50 -3.19 4.00 2.28
CA GLY A 50 -3.37 2.54 2.34
C GLY A 50 -2.38 1.81 3.26
N ARG A 51 -2.55 0.49 3.46
CA ARG A 51 -1.65 -0.30 4.30
C ARG A 51 -0.26 -0.43 3.67
N GLY A 52 0.80 0.02 4.35
CA GLY A 52 2.18 -0.10 3.84
C GLY A 52 2.70 1.09 3.03
N THR A 53 1.96 2.20 3.05
CA THR A 53 2.34 3.50 2.46
C THR A 53 3.39 4.28 3.25
N GLY A 54 3.83 3.80 4.42
CA GLY A 54 4.86 4.47 5.23
C GLY A 54 4.34 5.37 6.36
N LYS A 55 3.04 5.39 6.66
CA LYS A 55 2.45 6.17 7.77
C LYS A 55 3.16 5.98 9.11
N THR A 56 3.29 4.74 9.56
CA THR A 56 3.98 4.40 10.82
C THR A 56 5.42 4.88 10.80
N THR A 57 6.16 4.71 9.69
CA THR A 57 7.53 5.22 9.56
C THR A 57 7.58 6.75 9.66
N ALA A 58 6.64 7.45 9.03
CA ALA A 58 6.56 8.91 9.10
C ALA A 58 6.26 9.38 10.53
N LEU A 59 5.29 8.79 11.22
CA LEU A 59 4.99 9.13 12.62
C LEU A 59 6.16 8.76 13.55
N GLN A 60 6.78 7.59 13.37
CA GLN A 60 7.96 7.17 14.12
C GLN A 60 9.12 8.16 13.94
N SER A 61 9.27 8.76 12.75
CA SER A 61 10.30 9.77 12.47
C SER A 61 10.09 11.09 13.22
N LEU A 62 8.88 11.35 13.73
CA LEU A 62 8.59 12.51 14.57
C LEU A 62 8.93 12.28 16.04
N ARG A 63 9.12 11.02 16.47
CA ARG A 63 9.45 10.69 17.87
C ARG A 63 10.73 11.41 18.29
N TYR A 64 10.77 11.91 19.53
CA TYR A 64 11.85 12.77 20.03
C TYR A 64 13.27 12.26 19.74
N ASP A 65 13.50 10.95 19.87
CA ASP A 65 14.78 10.29 19.63
C ASP A 65 15.03 10.03 18.14
N SER A 66 14.05 9.50 17.40
CA SER A 66 14.16 9.29 15.94
C SER A 66 14.41 10.62 15.19
N MET A 67 13.79 11.70 15.67
CA MET A 67 13.99 13.04 15.11
C MET A 67 15.42 13.52 15.36
N LEU A 68 15.96 13.29 16.58
CA LEU A 68 17.34 13.63 16.86
C LEU A 68 18.32 12.81 16.00
N GLU A 69 18.09 11.51 15.84
CA GLU A 69 18.93 10.66 14.96
C GLU A 69 18.96 11.17 13.51
N ARG A 70 17.81 11.65 12.99
CA ARG A 70 17.73 12.30 11.67
C ARG A 70 18.54 13.58 11.60
N LEU A 71 18.41 14.45 12.61
CA LEU A 71 19.16 15.71 12.67
C LEU A 71 20.67 15.43 12.67
N GLU A 72 21.13 14.54 13.54
CA GLU A 72 22.54 14.12 13.62
C GLU A 72 23.03 13.47 12.31
N GLY A 73 22.16 12.77 11.57
CA GLY A 73 22.44 12.27 10.23
C GLY A 73 22.68 13.34 9.18
N SER A 74 22.05 14.50 9.34
CA SER A 74 22.23 15.68 8.49
C SER A 74 23.29 16.68 9.00
N GLY A 75 24.02 16.32 10.08
CA GLY A 75 25.03 17.20 10.70
C GLY A 75 24.45 18.27 11.64
N GLN A 76 23.17 18.16 12.00
CA GLN A 76 22.49 19.01 12.98
C GLN A 76 22.54 18.40 14.38
N SER A 77 22.01 19.11 15.36
CA SER A 77 22.12 18.80 16.79
C SER A 77 20.77 18.87 17.51
N PHE A 78 20.78 18.62 18.82
CA PHE A 78 19.61 18.75 19.68
C PHE A 78 19.03 20.18 19.75
N GLU A 79 19.85 21.20 19.50
CA GLU A 79 19.36 22.58 19.48
C GLU A 79 18.51 22.88 18.24
N ASP A 80 18.73 22.13 17.17
CA ASP A 80 17.98 22.22 15.92
C ASP A 80 16.64 21.44 15.97
N GLN A 81 16.36 20.76 17.09
CA GLN A 81 15.13 19.99 17.26
C GLN A 81 13.97 20.89 17.63
N GLU A 82 13.08 21.16 16.66
CA GLU A 82 11.98 22.12 16.82
C GLU A 82 10.77 21.60 17.61
N TYR A 83 10.63 20.27 17.73
CA TYR A 83 9.51 19.61 18.40
C TYR A 83 9.90 18.25 18.99
N PHE A 84 9.05 17.74 19.88
CA PHE A 84 9.18 16.43 20.50
C PHE A 84 7.95 15.57 20.25
N GLY A 85 8.08 14.52 19.42
CA GLY A 85 7.00 13.56 19.22
C GLY A 85 6.99 12.44 20.25
N VAL A 86 5.80 12.04 20.70
CA VAL A 86 5.53 10.78 21.39
C VAL A 86 4.60 9.94 20.54
N LEU A 87 4.76 8.60 20.53
CA LEU A 87 4.00 7.72 19.64
C LEU A 87 3.11 6.75 20.42
N VAL A 88 1.80 6.86 20.21
CA VAL A 88 0.79 5.97 20.77
C VAL A 88 0.15 5.14 19.65
N ARG A 89 0.27 3.81 19.73
CA ARG A 89 -0.32 2.90 18.73
C ARG A 89 -1.63 2.30 19.22
N MET A 90 -2.70 2.45 18.46
CA MET A 90 -4.03 1.92 18.79
C MET A 90 -4.14 0.43 18.46
N ASN A 91 -3.86 -0.44 19.41
CA ASN A 91 -3.96 -1.89 19.21
C ASN A 91 -5.44 -2.33 19.10
N LYS A 92 -5.82 -2.91 17.95
CA LYS A 92 -7.19 -3.40 17.65
C LYS A 92 -7.81 -4.26 18.76
N ASN A 93 -7.06 -5.21 19.31
CA ASN A 93 -7.60 -6.15 20.32
C ASN A 93 -7.90 -5.44 21.64
N ARG A 94 -7.09 -4.44 22.01
CA ARG A 94 -7.29 -3.68 23.24
C ARG A 94 -8.47 -2.71 23.10
N VAL A 95 -8.49 -1.92 22.04
CA VAL A 95 -9.51 -0.88 21.87
C VAL A 95 -10.90 -1.45 21.62
N ARG A 96 -11.01 -2.59 20.94
CA ARG A 96 -12.31 -3.27 20.73
C ARG A 96 -12.87 -3.93 21.99
N ALA A 97 -12.06 -4.17 23.02
CA ALA A 97 -12.52 -4.73 24.28
C ALA A 97 -13.42 -3.76 25.09
N PHE A 98 -13.39 -2.46 24.79
CA PHE A 98 -14.25 -1.45 25.42
C PHE A 98 -15.65 -1.44 24.80
N SER A 99 -16.35 -2.57 24.81
CA SER A 99 -17.72 -2.69 24.32
C SER A 99 -18.43 -3.91 24.89
N GLY A 100 -19.76 -3.88 24.89
CA GLY A 100 -20.60 -5.02 25.23
C GLY A 100 -20.86 -5.21 26.74
N SER A 101 -21.20 -6.45 27.12
CA SER A 101 -21.39 -6.90 28.51
C SER A 101 -22.45 -6.16 29.34
N GLY A 102 -23.41 -5.49 28.68
CA GLY A 102 -24.52 -4.80 29.37
C GLY A 102 -24.12 -3.52 30.10
N ILE A 103 -22.90 -3.02 29.90
CA ILE A 103 -22.46 -1.69 30.35
C ILE A 103 -22.91 -0.64 29.35
N ASP A 104 -23.32 0.53 29.86
CA ASP A 104 -23.67 1.67 29.02
C ASP A 104 -22.48 2.26 28.24
N ASP A 105 -22.78 2.84 27.08
CA ASP A 105 -21.74 3.42 26.21
C ASP A 105 -21.00 4.59 26.88
N ALA A 106 -21.65 5.30 27.81
CA ALA A 106 -21.05 6.42 28.54
C ALA A 106 -19.92 5.97 29.48
N ASN A 107 -20.07 4.84 30.15
CA ASN A 107 -19.06 4.24 31.01
C ASN A 107 -17.91 3.67 30.17
N TRP A 108 -18.22 3.03 29.03
CA TRP A 108 -17.18 2.62 28.07
C TRP A 108 -16.38 3.81 27.55
N ALA A 109 -17.04 4.93 27.25
CA ALA A 109 -16.39 6.17 26.85
C ALA A 109 -15.42 6.69 27.92
N LYS A 110 -15.83 6.73 29.19
CA LYS A 110 -14.96 7.15 30.31
C LYS A 110 -13.77 6.21 30.51
N LEU A 111 -14.00 4.89 30.49
CA LEU A 111 -12.94 3.89 30.62
C LEU A 111 -11.93 3.98 29.47
N PHE A 112 -12.41 4.15 28.24
CA PHE A 112 -11.54 4.31 27.08
C PHE A 112 -10.74 5.62 27.13
N ALA A 113 -11.39 6.75 27.46
CA ALA A 113 -10.70 8.03 27.61
C ALA A 113 -9.57 7.93 28.64
N HIS A 114 -9.84 7.31 29.79
CA HIS A 114 -8.84 7.06 30.82
C HIS A 114 -7.71 6.12 30.34
N TYR A 115 -8.05 5.06 29.59
CA TYR A 115 -7.06 4.17 28.98
C TYR A 115 -6.12 4.91 28.02
N PHE A 116 -6.67 5.77 27.17
CA PHE A 116 -5.89 6.58 26.25
C PHE A 116 -4.99 7.56 27.01
N ASN A 117 -5.53 8.23 28.04
CA ASN A 117 -4.77 9.15 28.88
C ASN A 117 -3.57 8.46 29.55
N LEU A 118 -3.79 7.30 30.19
CA LEU A 118 -2.69 6.52 30.77
C LEU A 118 -1.65 6.13 29.73
N SER A 119 -2.09 5.70 28.54
CA SER A 119 -1.19 5.27 27.47
C SER A 119 -0.34 6.42 26.93
N ALA A 120 -0.95 7.57 26.66
CA ALA A 120 -0.25 8.75 26.15
C ALA A 120 0.65 9.39 27.20
N CYS A 121 0.18 9.54 28.45
CA CYS A 121 1.03 10.01 29.54
C CYS A 121 2.20 9.07 29.82
N GLY A 122 2.04 7.76 29.64
CA GLY A 122 3.15 6.81 29.71
C GLY A 122 4.28 7.12 28.70
N GLU A 123 3.93 7.54 27.49
CA GLU A 123 4.91 7.99 26.50
C GLU A 123 5.47 9.39 26.80
N MET A 124 4.67 10.28 27.39
CA MET A 124 5.16 11.57 27.89
C MET A 124 6.16 11.41 29.04
N VAL A 125 5.99 10.41 29.92
CA VAL A 125 7.01 10.07 30.93
C VAL A 125 8.31 9.64 30.27
N ASN A 126 8.28 8.85 29.18
CA ASN A 126 9.48 8.47 28.46
C ASN A 126 10.21 9.69 27.87
N LEU A 127 9.45 10.62 27.26
CA LEU A 127 9.99 11.89 26.77
C LEU A 127 10.61 12.71 27.92
N ALA A 128 9.89 12.87 29.03
CA ALA A 128 10.35 13.65 30.17
C ALA A 128 11.65 13.08 30.75
N LEU A 129 11.71 11.76 31.00
CA LEU A 129 12.93 11.07 31.45
C LEU A 129 14.11 11.28 30.49
N TRP A 130 13.85 11.25 29.18
CA TRP A 130 14.86 11.50 28.16
C TRP A 130 15.36 12.95 28.19
N LEU A 131 14.46 13.93 28.41
CA LEU A 131 14.82 15.33 28.58
C LEU A 131 15.63 15.55 29.88
N GLU A 132 15.23 14.94 31.00
CA GLU A 132 15.96 15.05 32.27
C GLU A 132 17.40 14.56 32.13
N ALA A 133 17.59 13.39 31.49
CA ALA A 133 18.90 12.81 31.27
C ALA A 133 19.81 13.69 30.39
N ARG A 134 19.24 14.43 29.43
CA ARG A 134 19.99 15.28 28.49
C ARG A 134 20.29 16.67 29.04
N GLN A 135 19.37 17.24 29.80
CA GLN A 135 19.48 18.61 30.31
C GLN A 135 20.04 18.65 31.74
N GLY A 136 20.09 17.49 32.44
CA GLY A 136 20.53 17.42 33.82
C GLY A 136 19.58 18.08 34.81
N GLN A 137 18.31 18.24 34.43
CA GLN A 137 17.27 18.88 35.21
C GLN A 137 16.12 17.91 35.43
N SER A 138 15.77 17.62 36.68
CA SER A 138 14.61 16.79 37.02
C SER A 138 13.36 17.62 37.28
N LEU A 139 12.20 17.03 36.97
CA LEU A 139 10.89 17.56 37.35
C LEU A 139 10.75 17.59 38.87
N GLN A 140 10.19 18.69 39.36
CA GLN A 140 9.90 18.82 40.79
C GLN A 140 8.85 17.80 41.22
N GLN A 141 9.01 17.25 42.42
CA GLN A 141 8.09 16.30 43.04
C GLN A 141 6.62 16.77 42.96
N SER A 142 6.33 18.02 43.31
CA SER A 142 4.96 18.57 43.28
C SER A 142 4.31 18.49 41.90
N ASN A 143 5.12 18.58 40.83
CA ASN A 143 4.65 18.50 39.46
C ASN A 143 4.40 17.05 39.04
N VAL A 144 5.23 16.11 39.50
CA VAL A 144 5.00 14.66 39.31
C VAL A 144 3.73 14.23 40.05
N GLU A 145 3.53 14.71 41.28
CA GLU A 145 2.33 14.46 42.07
C GLU A 145 1.07 15.02 41.40
N ALA A 146 1.12 16.24 40.84
CA ALA A 146 0.00 16.82 40.10
C ALA A 146 -0.42 15.97 38.90
N ILE A 147 0.55 15.46 38.13
CA ILE A 147 0.27 14.56 37.01
C ILE A 147 -0.34 13.23 37.51
N ALA A 148 0.20 12.67 38.59
CA ALA A 148 -0.32 11.42 39.17
C ALA A 148 -1.78 11.59 39.62
N LEU A 149 -2.10 12.70 40.28
CA LEU A 149 -3.45 13.05 40.73
C LEU A 149 -4.45 13.19 39.58
N GLU A 150 -4.09 13.90 38.50
CA GLU A 150 -4.94 14.01 37.30
C GLU A 150 -5.22 12.66 36.64
N LEU A 151 -4.27 11.72 36.74
CA LEU A 151 -4.42 10.34 36.29
C LEU A 151 -5.18 9.45 37.29
N GLY A 152 -5.65 9.98 38.42
CA GLY A 152 -6.32 9.17 39.45
C GLY A 152 -5.40 8.15 40.12
N LEU A 153 -4.10 8.43 40.19
CA LEU A 153 -3.07 7.59 40.80
C LEU A 153 -2.70 8.12 42.20
N GLU A 154 -2.08 7.27 43.01
CA GLU A 154 -1.46 7.70 44.27
C GLU A 154 -0.29 8.66 44.00
N CYS A 155 0.06 9.50 44.98
CA CYS A 155 1.19 10.41 44.86
C CYS A 155 2.50 9.64 44.67
N CYS A 156 3.39 10.20 43.85
CA CYS A 156 4.73 9.67 43.63
C CYS A 156 5.74 10.80 43.44
N ASP A 157 6.99 10.52 43.78
CA ASP A 157 8.03 11.55 43.90
C ASP A 157 8.81 11.76 42.60
N THR A 158 8.83 10.74 41.73
CA THR A 158 9.74 10.68 40.56
C THR A 158 9.02 10.16 39.32
N LEU A 159 9.53 10.54 38.15
CA LEU A 159 9.03 10.04 36.86
C LEU A 159 9.17 8.52 36.73
N GLU A 160 10.21 7.91 37.29
CA GLU A 160 10.39 6.46 37.30
C GLU A 160 9.27 5.76 38.08
N GLN A 161 8.91 6.30 39.24
CA GLN A 161 7.78 5.79 40.02
C GLN A 161 6.47 5.97 39.24
N LEU A 162 6.23 7.17 38.69
CA LEU A 162 5.05 7.44 37.87
C LEU A 162 4.93 6.47 36.68
N LYS A 163 6.04 6.18 35.99
CA LYS A 163 6.10 5.19 34.90
C LYS A 163 5.63 3.81 35.35
N VAL A 164 6.11 3.36 36.51
CA VAL A 164 5.72 2.07 37.08
C VAL A 164 4.25 2.07 37.47
N MET A 165 3.75 3.17 38.04
CA MET A 165 2.35 3.32 38.44
C MET A 165 1.40 3.33 37.24
N ILE A 166 1.70 4.09 36.18
CA ILE A 166 0.92 4.08 34.94
C ILE A 166 0.85 2.68 34.35
N LYS A 167 1.97 1.94 34.31
CA LYS A 167 1.98 0.55 33.82
C LYS A 167 1.08 -0.39 34.63
N LYS A 168 1.06 -0.22 35.96
CA LYS A 168 0.16 -0.97 36.86
C LYS A 168 -1.30 -0.57 36.62
N ALA A 169 -1.59 0.72 36.51
CA ALA A 169 -2.93 1.24 36.25
C ALA A 169 -3.50 0.74 34.91
N ILE A 170 -2.70 0.72 33.84
CA ILE A 170 -3.11 0.14 32.55
C ILE A 170 -3.46 -1.35 32.72
N SER A 171 -2.66 -2.10 33.47
CA SER A 171 -2.93 -3.53 33.74
C SER A 171 -4.23 -3.72 34.53
N HIS A 172 -4.46 -2.92 35.57
CA HIS A 172 -5.70 -2.95 36.35
C HIS A 172 -6.93 -2.56 35.52
N LEU A 173 -6.82 -1.52 34.70
CA LEU A 173 -7.88 -1.10 33.80
C LEU A 173 -8.23 -2.18 32.78
N GLN A 174 -7.23 -2.85 32.21
CA GLN A 174 -7.47 -3.99 31.31
C GLN A 174 -8.19 -5.15 32.01
N LEU A 175 -7.87 -5.42 33.28
CA LEU A 175 -8.60 -6.41 34.08
C LEU A 175 -10.06 -5.98 34.29
N GLN A 176 -10.33 -4.70 34.57
CA GLN A 176 -11.70 -4.20 34.73
C GLN A 176 -12.47 -4.23 33.41
N VAL A 177 -11.86 -3.84 32.29
CA VAL A 177 -12.47 -3.93 30.95
C VAL A 177 -12.86 -5.37 30.62
N ASN A 178 -12.02 -6.35 30.99
CA ASN A 178 -12.34 -7.77 30.80
C ASN A 178 -13.31 -8.34 31.85
N ASN A 179 -13.48 -7.66 32.99
CA ASN A 179 -14.40 -8.03 34.06
C ASN A 179 -15.34 -6.86 34.39
N PRO A 180 -16.19 -6.44 33.43
CA PRO A 180 -16.93 -5.17 33.49
C PRO A 180 -17.79 -4.99 34.75
N MET A 181 -18.31 -6.09 35.30
CA MET A 181 -19.17 -6.08 36.48
C MET A 181 -18.41 -6.00 37.82
N LYS A 182 -17.07 -6.07 37.80
CA LYS A 182 -16.24 -5.95 38.99
C LYS A 182 -15.70 -4.52 39.07
N ASP A 183 -16.02 -3.84 40.15
CA ASP A 183 -15.34 -2.61 40.50
C ASP A 183 -13.95 -2.93 41.08
N LEU A 184 -12.89 -2.50 40.39
CA LEU A 184 -11.52 -2.65 40.84
C LEU A 184 -10.99 -1.37 41.52
N GLY A 185 -11.87 -0.40 41.82
CA GLY A 185 -11.52 0.84 42.52
C GLY A 185 -10.72 1.82 41.67
N ILE A 186 -10.92 1.80 40.34
CA ILE A 186 -10.17 2.67 39.42
C ILE A 186 -10.80 4.06 39.40
N THR A 187 -10.00 5.07 39.73
CA THR A 187 -10.39 6.48 39.56
C THR A 187 -10.13 6.91 38.13
N LEU A 188 -11.16 7.33 37.41
CA LEU A 188 -11.07 7.69 35.99
C LEU A 188 -10.74 9.17 35.83
N SER A 189 -9.72 9.46 35.03
CA SER A 189 -9.35 10.82 34.63
C SER A 189 -10.37 11.44 33.69
N MET A 190 -10.51 12.76 33.71
CA MET A 190 -11.21 13.51 32.67
C MET A 190 -10.51 13.32 31.31
N ALA A 191 -11.29 13.31 30.23
CA ALA A 191 -10.76 13.26 28.87
C ALA A 191 -9.75 14.39 28.61
N GLU A 192 -8.58 14.06 28.04
CA GLU A 192 -7.48 14.97 27.66
C GLU A 192 -6.74 15.66 28.81
N SER A 193 -7.41 16.04 29.90
CA SER A 193 -6.86 16.79 31.04
C SER A 193 -5.48 16.32 31.54
N PRO A 194 -5.21 15.01 31.72
CA PRO A 194 -3.88 14.58 32.16
C PRO A 194 -2.77 14.83 31.14
N LEU A 195 -3.04 14.72 29.83
CA LEU A 195 -2.04 15.04 28.81
C LEU A 195 -1.73 16.54 28.80
N ARG A 196 -2.77 17.36 28.93
CA ARG A 196 -2.68 18.82 29.01
C ARG A 196 -1.82 19.26 30.19
N THR A 197 -2.18 18.79 31.39
CA THR A 197 -1.43 19.03 32.62
C THR A 197 0.02 18.58 32.49
N PHE A 198 0.28 17.41 31.91
CA PHE A 198 1.65 16.92 31.70
C PHE A 198 2.43 17.87 30.78
N ALA A 199 1.87 18.24 29.63
CA ALA A 199 2.53 19.10 28.66
C ALA A 199 2.86 20.48 29.25
N GLU A 200 1.93 21.06 30.02
CA GLU A 200 2.11 22.34 30.74
C GLU A 200 3.15 22.25 31.86
N VAL A 201 3.17 21.12 32.58
CA VAL A 201 4.17 20.87 33.63
C VAL A 201 5.58 20.81 33.05
N ILE A 202 5.80 20.08 31.93
CA ILE A 202 7.11 20.04 31.28
C ILE A 202 7.49 21.42 30.73
N GLN A 203 6.53 22.16 30.17
CA GLN A 203 6.76 23.50 29.64
C GLN A 203 7.11 24.52 30.74
N SER A 204 6.37 24.53 31.85
CA SER A 204 6.58 25.47 32.97
C SER A 204 7.91 25.26 33.69
N GLN A 205 8.46 24.04 33.65
CA GLN A 205 9.82 23.74 34.12
C GLN A 205 10.91 24.00 33.07
N ASN A 206 10.55 24.60 31.92
CA ASN A 206 11.44 24.94 30.82
C ASN A 206 12.16 23.74 30.16
N LEU A 207 11.73 22.51 30.42
CA LEU A 207 12.31 21.31 29.79
C LEU A 207 12.03 21.24 28.28
N LEU A 208 10.94 21.87 27.81
CA LEU A 208 10.64 21.99 26.37
C LEU A 208 11.41 23.11 25.67
N ASN A 209 11.93 24.09 26.41
CA ASN A 209 12.56 25.30 25.85
C ASN A 209 11.73 25.96 24.72
N GLY A 210 10.41 26.10 24.93
CA GLY A 210 9.48 26.68 23.96
C GLY A 210 9.04 25.77 22.79
N ARG A 211 9.55 24.53 22.72
CA ARG A 211 9.21 23.55 21.67
C ARG A 211 7.85 22.89 21.94
N ILE A 212 7.24 22.36 20.88
CA ILE A 212 5.91 21.73 20.93
C ILE A 212 6.03 20.22 21.10
N ILE A 213 5.07 19.61 21.79
CA ILE A 213 4.88 18.17 21.88
C ILE A 213 3.89 17.70 20.81
N PHE A 214 4.28 16.72 20.00
CA PHE A 214 3.38 16.02 19.08
C PHE A 214 2.96 14.67 19.65
N CYS A 215 1.70 14.54 20.04
CA CYS A 215 1.08 13.26 20.32
C CYS A 215 0.72 12.56 19.00
N CYS A 216 1.60 11.67 18.56
CA CYS A 216 1.44 10.90 17.34
C CYS A 216 0.56 9.67 17.64
N ILE A 217 -0.56 9.52 16.94
CA ILE A 217 -1.52 8.42 17.11
C ILE A 217 -1.48 7.56 15.85
N ASP A 218 -1.02 6.32 15.96
CA ASP A 218 -0.99 5.38 14.83
C ASP A 218 -2.11 4.34 14.90
N GLU A 219 -2.49 3.82 13.74
CA GLU A 219 -3.59 2.86 13.53
C GLU A 219 -4.97 3.37 14.02
N TYR A 220 -5.26 4.65 13.79
CA TYR A 220 -6.51 5.30 14.19
C TYR A 220 -7.78 4.58 13.72
N GLU A 221 -7.70 3.89 12.57
CA GLU A 221 -8.82 3.11 12.02
C GLU A 221 -9.31 1.99 12.95
N ASN A 222 -8.49 1.56 13.91
CA ASN A 222 -8.84 0.50 14.86
C ASN A 222 -9.86 0.94 15.92
N LEU A 223 -9.94 2.24 16.20
CA LEU A 223 -10.88 2.81 17.16
C LEU A 223 -12.32 2.59 16.73
N LEU A 224 -13.24 2.39 17.67
CA LEU A 224 -14.68 2.42 17.44
C LEU A 224 -15.16 3.85 17.20
N ASP A 225 -16.36 4.04 16.64
CA ASP A 225 -16.83 5.37 16.22
C ASP A 225 -17.00 6.34 17.40
N TYR A 226 -17.45 5.85 18.58
CA TYR A 226 -17.49 6.67 19.80
C TYR A 226 -16.07 6.98 20.33
N GLN A 227 -15.11 6.09 20.13
CA GLN A 227 -13.71 6.30 20.52
C GLN A 227 -13.05 7.33 19.62
N GLN A 228 -13.36 7.31 18.31
CA GLN A 228 -12.96 8.37 17.39
C GLN A 228 -13.54 9.71 17.84
N ALA A 229 -14.79 9.77 18.30
CA ALA A 229 -15.37 11.01 18.81
C ALA A 229 -14.61 11.60 20.01
N ILE A 230 -14.15 10.73 20.93
CA ILE A 230 -13.29 11.13 22.05
C ILE A 230 -11.99 11.74 21.54
N ILE A 231 -11.25 11.04 20.68
CA ILE A 231 -9.96 11.54 20.20
C ILE A 231 -10.12 12.76 19.28
N ASN A 232 -11.17 12.84 18.47
CA ASN A 232 -11.51 14.02 17.67
C ASN A 232 -11.70 15.26 18.55
N THR A 233 -12.25 15.11 19.77
CA THR A 233 -12.37 16.21 20.74
C THR A 233 -10.98 16.72 21.15
N TYR A 234 -10.02 15.81 21.35
CA TYR A 234 -8.66 16.17 21.76
C TYR A 234 -7.96 16.93 20.64
N ILE A 235 -8.10 16.42 19.41
CA ILE A 235 -7.56 17.03 18.20
C ILE A 235 -8.15 18.42 17.98
N LYS A 236 -9.47 18.58 18.17
CA LYS A 236 -10.16 19.84 17.93
C LYS A 236 -9.73 20.96 18.88
N HIS A 237 -9.53 20.61 20.15
CA HIS A 237 -9.14 21.56 21.20
C HIS A 237 -7.62 21.62 21.41
N ALA A 238 -6.84 21.06 20.49
CA ALA A 238 -5.39 21.06 20.58
C ALA A 238 -4.82 22.49 20.54
N GLU A 239 -3.99 22.81 21.51
CA GLU A 239 -3.30 24.10 21.61
C GLU A 239 -1.89 23.92 22.19
N PRO A 240 -0.92 24.81 21.91
CA PRO A 240 0.41 24.71 22.48
C PRO A 240 0.41 24.57 24.01
N PRO A 241 1.33 23.77 24.58
CA PRO A 241 2.43 23.05 23.92
C PRO A 241 2.04 21.68 23.34
N LEU A 242 0.76 21.32 23.18
CA LEU A 242 0.33 19.99 22.72
C LEU A 242 -0.38 20.03 21.36
N SER A 243 0.01 19.15 20.44
CA SER A 243 -0.68 18.93 19.16
C SER A 243 -0.71 17.46 18.78
N TYR A 244 -1.54 17.10 17.79
CA TYR A 244 -1.81 15.71 17.42
C TYR A 244 -1.47 15.40 15.95
N LYS A 245 -0.84 14.24 15.74
CA LYS A 245 -0.46 13.72 14.41
C LYS A 245 -1.01 12.32 14.24
N VAL A 246 -2.02 12.15 13.40
CA VAL A 246 -2.82 10.93 13.36
C VAL A 246 -2.60 10.17 12.07
N GLY A 247 -2.12 8.93 12.15
CA GLY A 247 -2.01 8.01 11.03
C GLY A 247 -3.29 7.20 10.89
N VAL A 248 -3.92 7.26 9.72
CA VAL A 248 -5.19 6.58 9.46
C VAL A 248 -5.21 5.93 8.08
N ARG A 249 -5.87 4.78 7.94
CA ARG A 249 -6.14 4.19 6.62
C ARG A 249 -7.12 5.04 5.81
N LYS A 250 -7.10 4.87 4.48
CA LYS A 250 -8.16 5.37 3.61
C LYS A 250 -9.52 4.85 4.13
N ASN A 251 -10.51 5.74 4.25
CA ASN A 251 -11.81 5.48 4.86
C ASN A 251 -11.78 5.06 6.36
N GLY A 252 -10.64 5.21 7.04
CA GLY A 252 -10.48 4.84 8.45
C GLY A 252 -11.00 5.88 9.44
N LEU A 253 -11.11 7.15 9.02
CA LEU A 253 -11.80 8.22 9.74
C LEU A 253 -13.29 8.13 9.42
N ARG A 254 -14.01 7.29 10.18
CA ARG A 254 -15.43 6.98 9.94
C ARG A 254 -16.36 7.95 10.63
N ASN A 255 -15.89 8.54 11.74
CA ASN A 255 -16.64 9.53 12.49
C ASN A 255 -15.86 10.84 12.60
N ARG A 256 -16.50 11.96 12.23
CA ARG A 256 -15.96 13.32 12.42
C ARG A 256 -16.57 14.06 13.61
N GLN A 257 -17.54 13.47 14.32
CA GLN A 257 -18.10 14.09 15.52
C GLN A 257 -17.06 14.19 16.63
N THR A 258 -17.26 15.16 17.52
CA THR A 258 -16.60 15.22 18.82
C THR A 258 -17.47 14.53 19.88
N LEU A 259 -17.07 14.57 21.16
CA LEU A 259 -17.91 14.16 22.29
C LEU A 259 -19.22 14.92 22.35
N ASP A 260 -19.22 16.19 21.94
CA ASP A 260 -20.45 16.89 21.59
C ASP A 260 -20.89 16.42 20.20
N GLY A 261 -21.94 15.58 20.16
CA GLY A 261 -22.47 15.02 18.91
C GLY A 261 -23.01 16.05 17.92
N HIS A 262 -23.18 17.31 18.35
CA HIS A 262 -23.52 18.43 17.48
C HIS A 262 -22.30 19.16 16.90
N ASP A 263 -21.12 18.88 17.43
CA ASP A 263 -19.87 19.48 16.99
C ASP A 263 -19.03 18.51 16.17
N LEU A 264 -18.43 19.03 15.10
CA LEU A 264 -17.70 18.25 14.10
C LEU A 264 -16.26 18.76 13.99
N LEU A 265 -15.33 17.84 13.82
CA LEU A 265 -13.95 18.12 13.43
C LEU A 265 -13.90 18.50 11.95
N ARG A 266 -13.45 19.72 11.66
CA ARG A 266 -13.44 20.31 10.31
C ARG A 266 -12.04 20.40 9.72
N VAL A 267 -11.96 20.12 8.43
CA VAL A 267 -10.78 20.35 7.60
C VAL A 267 -11.08 21.54 6.68
N PRO A 268 -10.20 22.56 6.56
CA PRO A 268 -8.88 22.66 7.19
C PRO A 268 -8.88 23.35 8.56
N ASP A 269 -10.02 23.87 9.03
CA ASP A 269 -10.10 24.80 10.19
C ASP A 269 -9.48 24.25 11.46
N ASP A 270 -9.85 23.02 11.85
CA ASP A 270 -9.37 22.36 13.07
C ASP A 270 -8.13 21.50 12.81
N CYS A 271 -8.05 20.83 11.65
CA CYS A 271 -6.94 19.94 11.29
C CYS A 271 -6.67 19.90 9.78
N LEU A 272 -5.46 19.47 9.40
CA LEU A 272 -5.10 19.18 8.01
C LEU A 272 -5.32 17.71 7.68
N GLU A 273 -5.65 17.40 6.43
CA GLU A 273 -5.69 16.04 5.89
C GLU A 273 -4.63 15.93 4.80
N ILE A 274 -3.68 15.02 4.97
CA ILE A 274 -2.53 14.80 4.07
C ILE A 274 -2.70 13.41 3.46
N GLU A 275 -3.11 13.36 2.20
CA GLU A 275 -3.25 12.12 1.44
C GLU A 275 -1.91 11.73 0.81
N ILE A 276 -1.28 10.66 1.29
CA ILE A 276 0.05 10.22 0.79
C ILE A 276 0.05 10.00 -0.72
N ALA A 277 -1.08 9.56 -1.28
CA ALA A 277 -1.23 9.32 -2.72
C ALA A 277 -1.00 10.59 -3.57
N ASP A 278 -1.25 11.78 -3.01
CA ASP A 278 -1.16 13.06 -3.72
C ASP A 278 0.24 13.69 -3.66
N GLU A 279 1.16 13.08 -2.90
CA GLU A 279 2.42 13.72 -2.48
C GLU A 279 3.64 13.24 -3.29
N GLY A 280 3.43 12.46 -4.34
CA GLY A 280 4.48 11.97 -5.23
C GLY A 280 5.17 10.71 -4.69
N PHE A 281 4.81 9.56 -5.24
CA PHE A 281 5.36 8.26 -4.82
C PHE A 281 6.69 7.90 -5.50
N GLU A 282 6.81 8.16 -6.80
CA GLU A 282 7.88 7.59 -7.63
C GLU A 282 9.28 8.02 -7.17
N LEU A 283 9.50 9.33 -7.07
CA LEU A 283 10.78 9.91 -6.60
C LEU A 283 11.13 9.47 -5.17
N PHE A 284 10.12 9.39 -4.29
CA PHE A 284 10.33 8.93 -2.93
C PHE A 284 10.74 7.45 -2.89
N ALA A 285 10.05 6.60 -3.64
CA ALA A 285 10.34 5.17 -3.68
C ALA A 285 11.71 4.87 -4.30
N GLU A 286 12.07 5.58 -5.37
CA GLU A 286 13.40 5.55 -5.98
C GLU A 286 14.48 5.90 -4.94
N ALA A 287 14.37 7.06 -4.29
CA ALA A 287 15.32 7.48 -3.26
C ALA A 287 15.44 6.47 -2.08
N VAL A 288 14.33 5.86 -1.66
CA VAL A 288 14.32 4.82 -0.60
C VAL A 288 15.09 3.56 -1.02
N ALA A 289 14.98 3.15 -2.29
CA ALA A 289 15.73 2.02 -2.83
C ALA A 289 17.21 2.36 -3.06
N GLU A 290 17.51 3.53 -3.60
CA GLU A 290 18.88 3.98 -3.86
C GLU A 290 19.67 4.22 -2.56
N ALA A 291 19.03 4.71 -1.50
CA ALA A 291 19.64 4.81 -0.17
C ALA A 291 20.08 3.42 0.34
N ARG A 292 19.26 2.38 0.11
CA ARG A 292 19.61 0.99 0.47
C ARG A 292 20.74 0.44 -0.37
N LEU A 293 20.76 0.73 -1.67
CA LEU A 293 21.83 0.32 -2.58
C LEU A 293 23.16 1.00 -2.22
N SER A 294 23.12 2.30 -1.94
CA SER A 294 24.28 3.08 -1.50
C SER A 294 24.83 2.57 -0.17
N TYR A 295 23.96 2.32 0.82
CA TYR A 295 24.38 1.73 2.09
C TYR A 295 24.93 0.31 1.92
N ALA A 296 24.38 -0.49 1.00
CA ALA A 296 24.94 -1.80 0.66
C ALA A 296 26.36 -1.68 0.08
N GLN A 297 26.63 -0.66 -0.74
CA GLN A 297 27.98 -0.39 -1.25
C GLN A 297 28.96 -0.02 -0.15
N GLU A 298 28.55 0.80 0.82
CA GLU A 298 29.35 1.14 2.01
C GLU A 298 29.71 -0.11 2.83
N LEU A 299 28.80 -1.09 2.88
CA LEU A 299 29.01 -2.40 3.49
C LEU A 299 29.80 -3.38 2.60
N GLY A 300 30.29 -2.94 1.44
CA GLY A 300 31.17 -3.71 0.54
C GLY A 300 30.45 -4.58 -0.51
N VAL A 301 29.14 -4.42 -0.68
CA VAL A 301 28.36 -5.13 -1.72
C VAL A 301 28.61 -4.47 -3.09
N GLN A 302 28.96 -5.26 -4.11
CA GLN A 302 29.13 -4.75 -5.47
C GLN A 302 27.77 -4.74 -6.21
N VAL A 303 27.04 -3.64 -6.09
CA VAL A 303 25.79 -3.33 -6.80
C VAL A 303 25.87 -1.91 -7.38
N PRO A 304 25.11 -1.57 -8.43
CA PRO A 304 24.90 -0.18 -8.82
C PRO A 304 24.15 0.59 -7.71
N ALA A 305 24.44 1.89 -7.55
CA ALA A 305 23.68 2.76 -6.66
C ALA A 305 22.39 3.27 -7.32
N ASP A 306 22.45 3.49 -8.64
CA ASP A 306 21.31 3.90 -9.48
C ASP A 306 20.35 2.72 -9.69
N LEU A 307 19.07 2.98 -9.42
CA LEU A 307 18.06 1.92 -9.44
C LEU A 307 17.80 1.36 -10.84
N ARG A 308 17.88 2.18 -11.89
CA ARG A 308 17.71 1.74 -13.28
C ARG A 308 18.85 0.85 -13.74
N ALA A 309 20.07 1.13 -13.30
CA ALA A 309 21.22 0.28 -13.56
C ALA A 309 21.12 -1.05 -12.78
N PHE A 310 20.49 -1.05 -11.60
CA PHE A 310 20.28 -2.25 -10.81
C PHE A 310 19.18 -3.16 -11.36
N LEU A 311 18.09 -2.59 -11.92
CA LEU A 311 16.95 -3.33 -12.44
C LEU A 311 16.97 -3.40 -13.98
N GLN A 312 17.26 -4.56 -14.55
CA GLN A 312 17.21 -4.74 -16.00
C GLN A 312 15.81 -4.40 -16.56
N GLU A 313 15.78 -3.57 -17.59
CA GLU A 313 14.56 -3.23 -18.35
C GLU A 313 14.63 -3.89 -19.74
N LEU A 314 13.46 -4.30 -20.27
CA LEU A 314 13.32 -4.76 -21.64
C LEU A 314 12.57 -3.71 -22.46
N THR A 315 13.08 -3.40 -23.65
CA THR A 315 12.27 -2.63 -24.61
C THR A 315 11.11 -3.48 -25.12
N LEU A 316 10.12 -2.86 -25.75
CA LEU A 316 9.02 -3.59 -26.39
C LEU A 316 9.53 -4.61 -27.41
N ALA A 317 10.58 -4.25 -28.16
CA ALA A 317 11.18 -5.13 -29.16
C ALA A 317 11.90 -6.31 -28.52
N ASP A 318 12.72 -6.05 -27.49
CA ASP A 318 13.45 -7.12 -26.78
C ASP A 318 12.47 -8.06 -26.07
N GLU A 319 11.42 -7.52 -25.44
CA GLU A 319 10.38 -8.33 -24.81
C GLU A 319 9.68 -9.21 -25.85
N ALA A 320 9.29 -8.67 -27.00
CA ALA A 320 8.67 -9.44 -28.08
C ALA A 320 9.56 -10.61 -28.51
N VAL A 321 10.86 -10.38 -28.69
CA VAL A 321 11.85 -11.41 -29.06
C VAL A 321 11.92 -12.51 -28.00
N VAL A 322 12.12 -12.18 -26.72
CA VAL A 322 12.17 -13.21 -25.65
C VAL A 322 10.83 -13.92 -25.46
N LEU A 323 9.71 -13.28 -25.85
CA LEU A 323 8.38 -13.86 -25.92
C LEU A 323 8.13 -14.70 -27.19
N GLY A 324 9.10 -14.81 -28.10
CA GLY A 324 9.06 -15.70 -29.26
C GLY A 324 8.56 -15.05 -30.55
N ALA A 325 8.65 -13.72 -30.67
CA ALA A 325 8.29 -12.99 -31.89
C ALA A 325 9.07 -13.48 -33.11
N ASP A 326 10.30 -13.98 -32.97
CA ASP A 326 11.09 -14.52 -34.09
C ASP A 326 10.35 -15.62 -34.86
N ARG A 327 9.70 -16.55 -34.15
CA ARG A 327 8.94 -17.64 -34.78
C ARG A 327 7.77 -17.10 -35.60
N VAL A 328 7.09 -16.08 -35.08
CA VAL A 328 5.96 -15.44 -35.77
C VAL A 328 6.45 -14.63 -36.96
N ALA A 329 7.56 -13.91 -36.81
CA ALA A 329 8.19 -13.12 -37.85
C ALA A 329 8.64 -14.00 -39.03
N THR A 330 9.27 -15.14 -38.76
CA THR A 330 9.62 -16.12 -39.81
C THR A 330 8.38 -16.57 -40.59
N ALA A 331 7.31 -16.95 -39.89
CA ALA A 331 6.07 -17.37 -40.54
C ALA A 331 5.39 -16.26 -41.36
N VAL A 332 5.47 -15.00 -40.91
CA VAL A 332 4.99 -13.83 -41.66
C VAL A 332 5.83 -13.61 -42.93
N LEU A 333 7.15 -13.72 -42.84
CA LEU A 333 8.04 -13.57 -44.00
C LEU A 333 7.84 -14.69 -45.01
N ASP A 334 7.65 -15.93 -44.54
CA ASP A 334 7.39 -17.08 -45.42
C ASP A 334 6.08 -16.90 -46.21
N GLU A 335 5.03 -16.34 -45.58
CA GLU A 335 3.78 -16.00 -46.26
C GLU A 335 3.92 -14.81 -47.22
N LEU A 336 4.80 -13.85 -46.92
CA LEU A 336 5.05 -12.67 -47.77
C LEU A 336 6.14 -12.88 -48.83
N LYS A 337 6.68 -14.11 -48.99
CA LYS A 337 7.83 -14.38 -49.87
C LYS A 337 7.64 -13.94 -51.33
N ASP A 338 6.40 -13.99 -51.81
CA ASP A 338 6.03 -13.65 -53.20
C ASP A 338 5.45 -12.22 -53.31
N ASN A 339 5.38 -11.48 -52.19
CA ASN A 339 4.88 -10.10 -52.15
C ASN A 339 5.93 -9.12 -52.71
N GLU A 340 5.48 -8.13 -53.49
CA GLU A 340 6.34 -7.13 -54.11
C GLU A 340 7.18 -6.30 -53.12
N HIS A 341 6.74 -6.23 -51.85
CA HIS A 341 7.41 -5.51 -50.78
C HIS A 341 8.21 -6.43 -49.82
N TYR A 342 8.45 -7.70 -50.16
CA TYR A 342 9.19 -8.65 -49.31
C TYR A 342 10.51 -8.07 -48.77
N SER A 343 11.31 -7.44 -49.63
CA SER A 343 12.60 -6.85 -49.27
C SER A 343 12.51 -5.76 -48.18
N TYR A 344 11.39 -5.03 -48.12
CA TYR A 344 11.13 -4.06 -47.08
C TYR A 344 10.84 -4.74 -45.74
N PHE A 345 10.01 -5.79 -45.76
CA PHE A 345 9.61 -6.51 -44.56
C PHE A 345 10.72 -7.40 -43.99
N SER A 346 11.58 -7.97 -44.83
CA SER A 346 12.73 -8.79 -44.40
C SER A 346 13.77 -7.99 -43.60
N GLN A 347 13.72 -6.65 -43.65
CA GLN A 347 14.58 -5.76 -42.88
C GLN A 347 13.94 -5.25 -41.59
N ARG A 348 12.67 -5.60 -41.33
CA ARG A 348 11.94 -5.17 -40.13
C ARG A 348 12.27 -6.05 -38.93
N SER A 349 12.09 -5.48 -37.75
CA SER A 349 12.31 -6.23 -36.51
C SER A 349 11.28 -7.36 -36.34
N PRO A 350 11.64 -8.44 -35.63
CA PRO A 350 10.68 -9.50 -35.27
C PRO A 350 9.42 -8.95 -34.57
N ALA A 351 9.59 -7.90 -33.75
CA ALA A 351 8.49 -7.22 -33.07
C ALA A 351 7.49 -6.60 -34.08
N GLU A 352 7.98 -5.84 -35.07
CA GLU A 352 7.15 -5.23 -36.10
C GLU A 352 6.41 -6.28 -36.96
N LEU A 353 7.10 -7.35 -37.36
CA LEU A 353 6.50 -8.42 -38.17
C LEU A 353 5.47 -9.22 -37.37
N SER A 354 5.74 -9.50 -36.10
CA SER A 354 4.77 -10.15 -35.23
C SER A 354 3.54 -9.27 -34.96
N PHE A 355 3.73 -7.94 -34.91
CA PHE A 355 2.63 -6.98 -34.81
C PHE A 355 1.73 -6.99 -36.04
N LEU A 356 2.30 -7.15 -37.25
CA LEU A 356 1.49 -7.30 -38.48
C LEU A 356 0.53 -8.49 -38.37
N ARG A 357 1.02 -9.64 -37.85
CA ARG A 357 0.18 -10.82 -37.61
C ARG A 357 -0.87 -10.58 -36.53
N TYR A 358 -0.50 -9.93 -35.43
CA TYR A 358 -1.44 -9.53 -34.39
C TYR A 358 -2.57 -8.65 -34.98
N TRP A 359 -2.21 -7.68 -35.80
CA TRP A 359 -3.16 -6.77 -36.45
C TRP A 359 -4.09 -7.53 -37.40
N GLN A 360 -3.57 -8.49 -38.16
CA GLN A 360 -4.36 -9.38 -39.01
C GLN A 360 -5.44 -10.13 -38.22
N GLN A 361 -5.12 -10.64 -37.02
CA GLN A 361 -6.12 -11.33 -36.18
C GLN A 361 -7.13 -10.37 -35.54
N SER A 362 -6.77 -9.10 -35.37
CA SER A 362 -7.65 -8.07 -34.80
C SER A 362 -8.66 -7.54 -35.82
N GLU A 363 -8.20 -7.17 -37.02
CA GLU A 363 -9.02 -6.47 -38.03
C GLU A 363 -9.42 -7.37 -39.21
N GLY A 364 -8.82 -8.55 -39.34
CA GLY A 364 -9.00 -9.44 -40.49
C GLY A 364 -8.14 -9.07 -41.70
N GLY A 365 -8.48 -9.62 -42.87
CA GLY A 365 -7.73 -9.43 -44.12
C GLY A 365 -6.56 -10.40 -44.32
N SER A 366 -6.01 -10.40 -45.52
CA SER A 366 -4.79 -11.13 -45.85
C SER A 366 -3.55 -10.36 -45.39
N LEU A 367 -2.44 -11.07 -45.14
CA LEU A 367 -1.18 -10.41 -44.82
C LEU A 367 -0.68 -9.52 -45.96
N GLU A 368 -0.93 -9.89 -47.22
CA GLU A 368 -0.53 -9.11 -48.38
C GLU A 368 -1.24 -7.76 -48.44
N GLU A 369 -2.55 -7.74 -48.19
CA GLU A 369 -3.33 -6.50 -48.14
C GLU A 369 -2.82 -5.56 -47.02
N LEU A 370 -2.54 -6.12 -45.84
CA LEU A 370 -2.04 -5.34 -44.70
C LEU A 370 -0.59 -4.88 -44.91
N ALA A 371 0.23 -5.68 -45.58
CA ALA A 371 1.59 -5.32 -45.96
C ALA A 371 1.58 -4.14 -46.94
N ASN A 372 0.70 -4.19 -47.96
CA ASN A 372 0.51 -3.09 -48.90
C ASN A 372 -0.04 -1.86 -48.17
N ASP A 373 -1.04 -2.00 -47.30
CA ASP A 373 -1.56 -0.90 -46.46
C ASP A 373 -0.45 -0.26 -45.62
N TRP A 374 0.45 -1.05 -45.03
CA TRP A 374 1.59 -0.52 -44.27
C TRP A 374 2.47 0.38 -45.12
N ILE A 375 2.90 -0.09 -46.28
CA ILE A 375 3.78 0.68 -47.17
C ILE A 375 3.15 2.02 -47.55
N HIS A 376 1.85 2.04 -47.83
CA HIS A 376 1.13 3.25 -48.22
C HIS A 376 0.78 4.17 -47.03
N ASN A 377 0.64 3.62 -45.81
CA ASN A 377 0.16 4.32 -44.62
C ASN A 377 1.14 4.21 -43.41
N GLN A 378 2.44 4.37 -43.63
CA GLN A 378 3.47 4.13 -42.58
C GLN A 378 3.29 4.93 -41.28
N VAL A 379 2.82 6.18 -41.37
CA VAL A 379 2.56 7.02 -40.19
C VAL A 379 1.42 6.45 -39.35
N GLU A 380 0.38 5.95 -40.01
CA GLU A 380 -0.74 5.29 -39.35
C GLU A 380 -0.27 3.99 -38.68
N TRP A 381 0.54 3.19 -39.35
CA TRP A 381 1.10 1.96 -38.78
C TRP A 381 2.02 2.20 -37.59
N LYS A 382 2.83 3.26 -37.62
CA LYS A 382 3.60 3.69 -36.45
C LYS A 382 2.68 4.07 -35.29
N THR A 383 1.55 4.72 -35.58
CA THR A 383 0.53 5.07 -34.57
C THR A 383 -0.18 3.83 -34.03
N ARG A 384 -0.55 2.87 -34.90
CA ARG A 384 -1.13 1.58 -34.53
C ARG A 384 -0.17 0.81 -33.61
N LEU A 385 1.11 0.69 -33.98
CA LEU A 385 2.14 0.04 -33.17
C LEU A 385 2.34 0.76 -31.82
N GLY A 386 2.36 2.09 -31.79
CA GLY A 386 2.44 2.84 -30.54
C GLY A 386 1.25 2.59 -29.60
N ASN A 387 0.04 2.48 -30.16
CA ASN A 387 -1.19 2.32 -29.40
C ASN A 387 -1.51 0.88 -28.96
N HIS A 388 -1.01 -0.12 -29.71
CA HIS A 388 -1.37 -1.54 -29.57
C HIS A 388 -0.17 -2.48 -29.42
N GLY A 389 1.06 -2.02 -29.62
CA GLY A 389 2.26 -2.87 -29.58
C GLY A 389 2.43 -3.57 -28.24
N TYR A 390 2.24 -2.86 -27.12
CA TYR A 390 2.31 -3.51 -25.80
C TYR A 390 1.18 -4.52 -25.57
N ALA A 391 -0.02 -4.26 -26.11
CA ALA A 391 -1.12 -5.22 -26.08
C ALA A 391 -0.78 -6.50 -26.86
N SER A 392 -0.07 -6.37 -27.99
CA SER A 392 0.36 -7.51 -28.80
C SER A 392 1.32 -8.46 -28.07
N LEU A 393 2.03 -7.99 -27.03
CA LEU A 393 2.89 -8.85 -26.20
C LEU A 393 2.07 -9.89 -25.43
N PHE A 394 0.87 -9.54 -24.97
CA PHE A 394 -0.02 -10.50 -24.32
C PHE A 394 -0.55 -11.53 -25.32
N TRP A 395 -0.78 -11.15 -26.57
CA TRP A 395 -1.18 -12.09 -27.62
C TRP A 395 -0.08 -13.10 -27.97
N LEU A 396 1.19 -12.67 -28.05
CA LEU A 396 2.34 -13.55 -28.37
C LEU A 396 2.42 -14.78 -27.45
N SER A 397 1.92 -14.65 -26.23
CA SER A 397 1.89 -15.73 -25.26
C SER A 397 0.95 -16.90 -25.57
N LYS A 398 -0.01 -16.76 -26.51
CA LYS A 398 -0.96 -17.83 -26.90
C LYS A 398 -0.27 -19.01 -27.61
N GLY A 399 0.86 -18.76 -28.27
CA GLY A 399 1.57 -19.76 -29.06
C GLY A 399 2.64 -20.57 -28.31
N ARG A 400 2.83 -20.37 -27.00
CA ARG A 400 3.97 -20.94 -26.24
C ARG A 400 3.54 -21.78 -25.04
N LYS A 401 2.85 -22.89 -25.33
CA LYS A 401 2.54 -23.91 -24.32
C LYS A 401 3.82 -24.35 -23.59
N GLY A 402 3.74 -24.48 -22.27
CA GLY A 402 4.88 -24.86 -21.42
C GLY A 402 5.92 -23.78 -21.13
N ALA A 403 5.82 -22.57 -21.69
CA ALA A 403 6.72 -21.47 -21.34
C ALA A 403 6.47 -20.98 -19.90
N ARG A 404 7.54 -20.93 -19.08
CA ARG A 404 7.49 -20.47 -17.68
C ARG A 404 7.14 -19.00 -17.56
N ILE A 405 7.62 -18.15 -18.47
CA ILE A 405 7.26 -16.72 -18.55
C ILE A 405 6.59 -16.45 -19.89
N ARG A 406 5.43 -15.80 -19.82
CA ARG A 406 4.55 -15.51 -20.94
C ARG A 406 4.29 -14.02 -21.13
N LYS A 407 4.71 -13.20 -20.16
CA LYS A 407 4.75 -11.74 -20.19
C LYS A 407 5.78 -11.29 -19.14
N TYR A 408 6.61 -10.31 -19.47
CA TYR A 408 7.58 -9.75 -18.53
C TYR A 408 7.02 -8.52 -17.80
N TYR A 409 7.44 -8.38 -16.55
CA TYR A 409 7.14 -7.25 -15.67
C TYR A 409 8.46 -6.83 -15.02
N CYS A 410 9.20 -5.96 -15.69
CA CYS A 410 10.57 -5.58 -15.33
C CYS A 410 10.86 -4.12 -15.64
N GLY A 411 11.95 -3.62 -15.07
CA GLY A 411 12.34 -2.22 -15.08
C GLY A 411 11.72 -1.43 -13.93
N GLU A 412 12.42 -0.38 -13.53
CA GLU A 412 12.04 0.54 -12.45
C GLU A 412 10.60 1.02 -12.58
N ARG A 413 10.24 1.61 -13.74
CA ARG A 413 8.90 2.17 -13.98
C ARG A 413 7.79 1.14 -13.83
N THR A 414 8.04 -0.10 -14.25
CA THR A 414 7.08 -1.19 -14.10
C THR A 414 6.91 -1.54 -12.63
N LEU A 415 7.98 -1.73 -11.86
CA LEU A 415 7.89 -2.04 -10.43
C LEU A 415 7.24 -0.91 -9.63
N LEU A 416 7.55 0.35 -9.92
CA LEU A 416 6.88 1.51 -9.35
C LEU A 416 5.38 1.50 -9.64
N SER A 417 5.00 1.22 -10.89
CA SER A 417 3.59 1.10 -11.26
C SER A 417 2.90 -0.07 -10.52
N LEU A 418 3.52 -1.25 -10.44
CA LEU A 418 2.96 -2.41 -9.72
C LEU A 418 2.73 -2.12 -8.23
N ALA A 419 3.64 -1.34 -7.61
CA ALA A 419 3.53 -0.95 -6.22
C ALA A 419 2.39 0.06 -5.96
N ALA A 420 1.95 0.81 -6.97
CA ALA A 420 0.77 1.68 -6.92
C ALA A 420 0.71 2.62 -5.69
N GLY A 421 1.81 3.31 -5.38
CA GLY A 421 1.87 4.20 -4.21
C GLY A 421 2.27 3.52 -2.90
N ASN A 422 2.56 2.22 -2.92
CA ASN A 422 2.84 1.43 -1.72
C ASN A 422 4.33 1.10 -1.59
N ILE A 423 5.04 1.80 -0.70
CA ILE A 423 6.49 1.61 -0.52
C ILE A 423 6.83 0.19 -0.04
N ARG A 424 5.97 -0.43 0.77
CA ARG A 424 6.17 -1.82 1.20
C ARG A 424 6.11 -2.79 0.03
N TYR A 425 5.15 -2.61 -0.88
CA TYR A 425 5.06 -3.48 -2.06
C TYR A 425 6.25 -3.27 -2.99
N PHE A 426 6.71 -2.03 -3.15
CA PHE A 426 7.90 -1.73 -3.93
C PHE A 426 9.15 -2.43 -3.39
N LEU A 427 9.42 -2.29 -2.09
CA LEU A 427 10.57 -2.94 -1.45
C LEU A 427 10.45 -4.46 -1.46
N GLU A 428 9.25 -5.01 -1.29
CA GLU A 428 9.04 -6.47 -1.36
C GLU A 428 9.20 -7.03 -2.77
N LEU A 429 8.80 -6.29 -3.81
CA LEU A 429 9.07 -6.65 -5.21
C LEU A 429 10.57 -6.76 -5.46
N ILE A 430 11.35 -5.76 -5.02
CA ILE A 430 12.80 -5.75 -5.16
C ILE A 430 13.45 -6.85 -4.32
N ASP A 431 13.09 -6.98 -3.03
CA ASP A 431 13.59 -8.03 -2.14
C ASP A 431 13.38 -9.42 -2.75
N THR A 432 12.15 -9.70 -3.20
CA THR A 432 11.80 -11.00 -3.78
C THR A 432 12.56 -11.24 -5.08
N ALA A 433 12.77 -10.20 -5.89
CA ALA A 433 13.56 -10.30 -7.12
C ALA A 433 15.04 -10.56 -6.84
N ILE A 434 15.61 -9.93 -5.81
CA ILE A 434 16.95 -10.25 -5.29
C ILE A 434 17.01 -11.73 -4.89
N GLY A 435 15.98 -12.26 -4.21
CA GLY A 435 15.90 -13.68 -3.86
C GLY A 435 15.98 -14.60 -5.08
N TYR A 436 15.16 -14.36 -6.10
CA TYR A 436 15.18 -15.13 -7.34
C TYR A 436 16.52 -15.03 -8.09
N GLU A 437 17.12 -13.84 -8.15
CA GLU A 437 18.40 -13.65 -8.83
C GLU A 437 19.53 -14.45 -8.15
N LEU A 438 19.54 -14.44 -6.81
CA LEU A 438 20.53 -15.17 -6.02
C LEU A 438 20.34 -16.69 -6.09
N ASP A 439 19.10 -17.17 -6.25
CA ASP A 439 18.80 -18.59 -6.41
C ASP A 439 19.15 -19.11 -7.81
N GLU A 440 19.06 -18.25 -8.85
CA GLU A 440 19.43 -18.62 -10.22
C GLU A 440 20.95 -18.63 -10.46
N ASP A 441 21.74 -17.81 -9.73
CA ASP A 441 23.17 -17.66 -9.97
C ASP A 441 24.07 -17.85 -8.72
N ALA A 442 24.69 -19.02 -8.65
CA ALA A 442 25.98 -19.23 -7.97
C ALA A 442 27.17 -18.51 -8.69
N VAL A 443 26.90 -17.67 -9.71
CA VAL A 443 27.89 -17.10 -10.62
C VAL A 443 28.03 -15.59 -10.42
N ARG A 444 29.13 -15.24 -9.75
CA ARG A 444 30.03 -14.06 -9.77
C ARG A 444 29.87 -12.91 -10.80
N GLN A 445 28.70 -12.58 -11.36
CA GLN A 445 28.56 -11.33 -12.11
C GLN A 445 28.59 -10.17 -11.12
N ARG A 446 29.62 -9.34 -11.24
CA ARG A 446 29.77 -8.12 -10.45
C ARG A 446 29.89 -6.94 -11.43
N PRO A 447 29.10 -5.87 -11.25
CA PRO A 447 28.13 -5.65 -10.17
C PRO A 447 26.86 -6.55 -10.29
N LEU A 448 26.25 -6.90 -9.17
CA LEU A 448 24.98 -7.65 -9.13
C LEU A 448 23.85 -6.75 -9.65
N THR A 449 23.12 -7.24 -10.65
CA THR A 449 21.94 -6.61 -11.24
C THR A 449 20.81 -7.63 -11.29
N ILE A 450 19.55 -7.18 -11.27
CA ILE A 450 18.39 -8.07 -11.24
C ILE A 450 17.85 -8.26 -12.65
N SER A 451 17.86 -9.50 -13.14
CA SER A 451 17.36 -9.84 -14.47
C SER A 451 15.87 -9.58 -14.63
N ALA A 452 15.43 -9.35 -15.87
CA ALA A 452 14.01 -9.18 -16.22
C ALA A 452 13.18 -10.41 -15.80
N LYS A 453 13.78 -11.59 -15.83
CA LYS A 453 13.19 -12.87 -15.40
C LYS A 453 12.92 -12.88 -13.90
N SER A 454 13.93 -12.60 -13.07
CA SER A 454 13.80 -12.56 -11.60
C SER A 454 12.79 -11.53 -11.13
N GLN A 455 12.78 -10.34 -11.75
CA GLN A 455 11.76 -9.31 -11.48
C GLN A 455 10.34 -9.81 -11.78
N THR A 456 10.17 -10.49 -12.92
CA THR A 456 8.86 -11.02 -13.33
C THR A 456 8.37 -12.13 -12.41
N LEU A 457 9.24 -13.06 -12.02
CA LEU A 457 8.91 -14.13 -11.07
C LEU A 457 8.58 -13.56 -9.70
N ALA A 458 9.33 -12.56 -9.24
CA ALA A 458 9.04 -11.84 -8.01
C ALA A 458 7.67 -11.16 -8.04
N ALA A 459 7.34 -10.45 -9.11
CA ALA A 459 6.04 -9.80 -9.26
C ALA A 459 4.88 -10.81 -9.20
N ARG A 460 5.04 -11.98 -9.83
CA ARG A 460 4.06 -13.09 -9.76
C ARG A 460 3.90 -13.62 -8.34
N GLU A 461 5.01 -13.89 -7.66
CA GLU A 461 5.01 -14.44 -6.30
C GLU A 461 4.46 -13.44 -5.28
N VAL A 462 4.80 -12.15 -5.40
CA VAL A 462 4.20 -11.08 -4.57
C VAL A 462 2.70 -11.00 -4.81
N GLY A 463 2.23 -10.95 -6.07
CA GLY A 463 0.80 -10.94 -6.40
C GLY A 463 0.06 -12.15 -5.82
N LYS A 464 0.64 -13.35 -5.96
CA LYS A 464 0.09 -14.61 -5.39
C LYS A 464 0.00 -14.56 -3.86
N ARG A 465 1.07 -14.14 -3.18
CA ARG A 465 1.08 -13.99 -1.71
C ARG A 465 0.02 -13.00 -1.24
N ARG A 466 -0.16 -11.88 -1.94
CA ARG A 466 -1.21 -10.89 -1.61
C ARG A 466 -2.61 -11.46 -1.79
N LEU A 467 -2.85 -12.21 -2.87
CA LEU A 467 -4.14 -12.86 -3.11
C LEU A 467 -4.49 -13.84 -1.99
N ASN A 468 -3.53 -14.66 -1.58
CA ASN A 468 -3.72 -15.64 -0.50
C ASN A 468 -3.95 -14.98 0.88
N GLN A 469 -3.41 -13.78 1.10
CA GLN A 469 -3.59 -13.06 2.35
C GLN A 469 -4.96 -12.40 2.48
N LEU A 470 -5.67 -12.12 1.38
CA LEU A 470 -6.95 -11.40 1.42
C LEU A 470 -7.99 -12.06 2.34
N GLU A 471 -8.03 -13.39 2.38
CA GLU A 471 -8.96 -14.16 3.22
C GLU A 471 -8.84 -13.82 4.71
N GLY A 472 -7.61 -13.59 5.20
CA GLY A 472 -7.35 -13.35 6.62
C GLY A 472 -7.31 -11.86 7.01
N LEU A 473 -7.43 -10.94 6.05
CA LEU A 473 -7.27 -9.50 6.30
C LEU A 473 -8.58 -8.73 6.44
N ALA A 474 -9.65 -9.24 5.82
CA ALA A 474 -10.92 -8.58 5.66
C ALA A 474 -12.04 -9.43 6.29
N ASP A 475 -13.10 -8.78 6.77
CA ASP A 475 -14.26 -9.46 7.35
C ASP A 475 -14.98 -10.28 6.26
N GLN A 476 -14.96 -9.80 5.00
CA GLN A 476 -15.44 -10.52 3.80
C GLN A 476 -14.30 -11.03 2.91
N GLY A 477 -13.20 -11.51 3.51
CA GLY A 477 -11.98 -11.90 2.79
C GLY A 477 -12.15 -12.99 1.72
N VAL A 478 -13.02 -13.98 1.96
CA VAL A 478 -13.32 -15.04 0.98
C VAL A 478 -14.04 -14.47 -0.24
N GLN A 479 -15.04 -13.62 -0.02
CA GLN A 479 -15.78 -12.94 -1.08
C GLN A 479 -14.87 -12.02 -1.91
N LEU A 480 -13.98 -11.28 -1.25
CA LEU A 480 -12.98 -10.45 -1.91
C LEU A 480 -12.05 -11.27 -2.81
N LYS A 481 -11.48 -12.37 -2.32
CA LYS A 481 -10.61 -13.23 -3.11
C LYS A 481 -11.32 -13.77 -4.36
N ARG A 482 -12.59 -14.17 -4.23
CA ARG A 482 -13.41 -14.65 -5.36
C ARG A 482 -13.63 -13.57 -6.40
N LEU A 483 -13.91 -12.33 -6.00
CA LEU A 483 -14.01 -11.21 -6.94
C LEU A 483 -12.68 -10.95 -7.66
N VAL A 484 -11.57 -10.93 -6.92
CA VAL A 484 -10.23 -10.71 -7.50
C VAL A 484 -9.90 -11.80 -8.52
N LEU A 485 -10.16 -13.08 -8.21
CA LEU A 485 -9.98 -14.20 -9.13
C LEU A 485 -10.85 -14.08 -10.38
N ALA A 486 -12.15 -13.81 -10.23
CA ALA A 486 -13.07 -13.72 -11.36
C ALA A 486 -12.72 -12.55 -12.28
N ILE A 487 -12.52 -11.35 -11.72
CA ILE A 487 -12.16 -10.16 -12.50
C ILE A 487 -10.78 -10.34 -13.16
N GLY A 488 -9.82 -10.91 -12.43
CA GLY A 488 -8.48 -11.16 -12.94
C GLY A 488 -8.47 -12.15 -14.10
N LYS A 489 -9.28 -13.22 -14.02
CA LYS A 489 -9.49 -14.17 -15.10
C LYS A 489 -10.14 -13.52 -16.33
N VAL A 490 -11.17 -12.69 -16.14
CA VAL A 490 -11.81 -11.95 -17.25
C VAL A 490 -10.79 -11.06 -17.95
N PHE A 491 -10.01 -10.27 -17.19
CA PHE A 491 -8.99 -9.39 -17.77
C PHE A 491 -7.84 -10.17 -18.42
N PHE A 492 -7.47 -11.34 -17.89
CA PHE A 492 -6.49 -12.24 -18.52
C PHE A 492 -6.95 -12.69 -19.91
N GLU A 493 -8.20 -13.15 -20.05
CA GLU A 493 -8.75 -13.58 -21.34
C GLU A 493 -8.82 -12.40 -22.32
N LEU A 494 -9.34 -11.25 -21.88
CA LEU A 494 -9.45 -10.04 -22.71
C LEU A 494 -8.08 -9.50 -23.15
N ALA A 495 -7.02 -9.64 -22.35
CA ALA A 495 -5.69 -9.15 -22.70
C ALA A 495 -5.07 -9.93 -23.88
N ARG A 496 -5.42 -11.21 -24.03
CA ARG A 496 -4.81 -12.14 -24.99
C ARG A 496 -5.61 -12.28 -26.28
N GLU A 497 -6.85 -11.79 -26.29
CA GLU A 497 -7.74 -11.86 -27.42
C GLU A 497 -7.62 -10.57 -28.27
N PRO A 498 -7.05 -10.65 -29.48
CA PRO A 498 -6.92 -9.49 -30.36
C PRO A 498 -8.27 -9.04 -30.93
N SER A 499 -9.26 -9.94 -30.96
CA SER A 499 -10.59 -9.67 -31.53
C SER A 499 -11.48 -8.85 -30.56
N GLY A 500 -12.20 -7.84 -31.09
CA GLY A 500 -13.17 -7.06 -30.33
C GLY A 500 -12.74 -5.65 -29.88
N LYS A 501 -11.63 -5.12 -30.40
CA LYS A 501 -11.23 -3.69 -30.38
C LYS A 501 -10.90 -3.05 -29.02
N THR A 502 -10.97 -3.76 -27.91
CA THR A 502 -10.62 -3.21 -26.58
C THR A 502 -9.42 -3.93 -25.95
N PRO A 503 -8.19 -3.71 -26.46
CA PRO A 503 -7.00 -4.20 -25.78
C PRO A 503 -6.82 -3.48 -24.43
N GLU A 504 -6.21 -4.19 -23.48
CA GLU A 504 -5.87 -3.65 -22.15
C GLU A 504 -7.09 -3.08 -21.39
N VAL A 505 -8.20 -3.86 -21.38
CA VAL A 505 -9.24 -3.65 -20.38
C VAL A 505 -8.67 -4.03 -19.02
N THR A 506 -8.51 -3.04 -18.16
CA THR A 506 -7.90 -3.20 -16.82
C THR A 506 -8.75 -2.58 -15.73
N SER A 507 -9.92 -2.06 -16.06
CA SER A 507 -10.79 -1.29 -15.15
C SER A 507 -12.25 -1.48 -15.51
N PHE A 508 -13.15 -1.18 -14.57
CA PHE A 508 -14.58 -1.33 -14.74
C PHE A 508 -15.38 -0.31 -13.94
N VAL A 509 -16.61 -0.07 -14.38
CA VAL A 509 -17.66 0.63 -13.63
C VAL A 509 -18.82 -0.33 -13.36
N LEU A 510 -19.56 -0.07 -12.29
CA LEU A 510 -20.73 -0.87 -11.93
C LEU A 510 -21.99 -0.37 -12.66
N SER A 511 -22.83 -1.30 -13.07
CA SER A 511 -24.15 -1.06 -13.67
C SER A 511 -25.19 -2.00 -13.09
N GLY A 512 -26.47 -1.79 -13.39
CA GLY A 512 -27.57 -2.64 -12.89
C GLY A 512 -28.42 -1.96 -11.80
N SER A 513 -29.03 -2.76 -10.92
CA SER A 513 -29.94 -2.26 -9.89
C SER A 513 -29.18 -1.51 -8.76
N LEU A 514 -29.80 -0.47 -8.19
CA LEU A 514 -29.17 0.32 -7.11
C LEU A 514 -28.84 -0.52 -5.87
N SER A 515 -29.67 -1.52 -5.55
CA SER A 515 -29.43 -2.44 -4.43
C SER A 515 -28.21 -3.33 -4.66
N ASP A 516 -28.03 -3.84 -5.88
CA ASP A 516 -26.90 -4.71 -6.21
C ASP A 516 -25.60 -3.91 -6.27
N ILE A 517 -25.64 -2.71 -6.87
CA ILE A 517 -24.52 -1.78 -6.89
C ILE A 517 -24.09 -1.46 -5.46
N ALA A 518 -25.02 -1.12 -4.55
CA ALA A 518 -24.69 -0.80 -3.16
C ALA A 518 -24.05 -2.00 -2.43
N LYS A 519 -24.50 -3.24 -2.71
CA LYS A 519 -23.92 -4.46 -2.12
C LYS A 519 -22.48 -4.68 -2.57
N ILE A 520 -22.21 -4.58 -3.88
CA ILE A 520 -20.87 -4.75 -4.43
C ILE A 520 -19.95 -3.58 -4.05
N HIS A 521 -20.46 -2.36 -4.02
CA HIS A 521 -19.70 -1.16 -3.62
C HIS A 521 -19.12 -1.30 -2.22
N ARG A 522 -19.90 -1.76 -1.23
CA ARG A 522 -19.40 -1.99 0.14
C ARG A 522 -18.23 -2.98 0.17
N LEU A 523 -18.33 -4.05 -0.61
CA LEU A 523 -17.26 -5.04 -0.73
C LEU A 523 -16.02 -4.45 -1.43
N LEU A 524 -16.20 -3.62 -2.46
CA LEU A 524 -15.09 -2.92 -3.12
C LEU A 524 -14.43 -1.90 -2.20
N GLU A 525 -15.18 -1.14 -1.40
CA GLU A 525 -14.64 -0.21 -0.40
C GLU A 525 -13.77 -0.92 0.65
N GLU A 526 -14.24 -2.07 1.16
CA GLU A 526 -13.43 -2.93 2.02
C GLU A 526 -12.17 -3.41 1.29
N GLY A 527 -12.32 -3.88 0.05
CA GLY A 527 -11.22 -4.31 -0.80
C GLY A 527 -10.18 -3.23 -1.07
N ILE A 528 -10.57 -1.96 -1.24
CA ILE A 528 -9.66 -0.81 -1.38
C ILE A 528 -8.87 -0.60 -0.09
N GLY A 529 -9.52 -0.68 1.08
CA GLY A 529 -8.86 -0.61 2.38
C GLY A 529 -7.80 -1.71 2.60
N HIS A 530 -7.97 -2.85 1.93
CA HIS A 530 -7.06 -3.99 1.96
C HIS A 530 -6.16 -4.13 0.73
N LEU A 531 -6.17 -3.15 -0.18
CA LEU A 531 -5.37 -3.13 -1.42
C LEU A 531 -5.65 -4.29 -2.38
N ALA A 532 -6.89 -4.81 -2.36
CA ALA A 532 -7.41 -5.69 -3.39
C ALA A 532 -7.76 -4.91 -4.67
N PHE A 533 -8.28 -3.69 -4.50
CA PHE A 533 -8.73 -2.81 -5.58
C PHE A 533 -8.17 -1.39 -5.44
N GLU A 534 -8.08 -0.70 -6.57
CA GLU A 534 -7.88 0.75 -6.68
C GLU A 534 -9.20 1.38 -7.13
N SER A 535 -9.48 2.62 -6.68
CA SER A 535 -10.60 3.42 -7.17
C SER A 535 -10.16 4.82 -7.57
N ASP A 536 -10.70 5.29 -8.68
CA ASP A 536 -10.57 6.67 -9.13
C ASP A 536 -11.94 7.35 -9.04
N PRO A 537 -12.12 8.31 -8.11
CA PRO A 537 -13.36 9.07 -8.03
C PRO A 537 -13.52 9.97 -9.26
N ARG A 538 -14.75 10.14 -9.73
CA ARG A 538 -15.03 10.97 -10.91
C ARG A 538 -14.84 12.46 -10.58
N THR A 539 -14.10 13.20 -11.41
CA THR A 539 -13.66 14.59 -11.15
C THR A 539 -14.72 15.70 -11.31
N LYS A 540 -16.03 15.39 -11.30
CA LYS A 540 -17.09 16.41 -11.22
C LYS A 540 -18.28 15.88 -10.43
N SER A 541 -18.39 16.32 -9.17
CA SER A 541 -19.63 16.19 -8.40
C SER A 541 -20.62 17.24 -8.87
N THR A 542 -21.68 16.83 -9.56
CA THR A 542 -22.87 17.64 -9.75
C THR A 542 -24.03 16.98 -9.02
N SER A 543 -24.30 17.45 -7.80
CA SER A 543 -25.39 17.08 -6.88
C SER A 543 -25.19 15.80 -6.03
N SER A 544 -25.76 15.85 -4.81
CA SER A 544 -25.69 14.82 -3.77
C SER A 544 -26.53 13.57 -4.04
N ALA A 545 -27.16 13.47 -5.22
CA ALA A 545 -28.12 12.42 -5.57
C ALA A 545 -27.64 11.47 -6.68
N GLU A 546 -26.50 11.76 -7.34
CA GLU A 546 -25.88 10.80 -8.27
C GLU A 546 -24.99 9.85 -7.47
N LEU A 547 -25.44 8.60 -7.30
CA LEU A 547 -24.64 7.54 -6.71
C LEU A 547 -23.31 7.40 -7.46
N ARG A 548 -22.23 7.44 -6.67
CA ARG A 548 -20.83 7.48 -7.08
C ARG A 548 -20.52 6.49 -8.20
N ASP A 549 -20.27 7.03 -9.39
CA ASP A 549 -19.84 6.28 -10.58
C ASP A 549 -18.31 6.13 -10.56
N ASP A 550 -17.80 5.55 -9.47
CA ASP A 550 -16.36 5.33 -9.27
C ASP A 550 -15.83 4.29 -10.27
N GLU A 551 -14.66 4.54 -10.84
CA GLU A 551 -13.98 3.57 -11.71
C GLU A 551 -13.07 2.71 -10.85
N TYR A 552 -13.27 1.39 -10.92
CA TYR A 552 -12.54 0.40 -10.14
C TYR A 552 -11.58 -0.39 -10.99
N ARG A 553 -10.54 -0.92 -10.36
CA ARG A 553 -9.70 -1.96 -10.94
C ARG A 553 -9.04 -2.80 -9.87
N LEU A 554 -8.52 -3.96 -10.26
CA LEU A 554 -7.61 -4.72 -9.40
C LEU A 554 -6.38 -3.87 -9.08
N HIS A 555 -5.90 -3.99 -7.84
CA HIS A 555 -4.63 -3.39 -7.48
C HIS A 555 -3.52 -3.94 -8.40
N ARG A 556 -2.69 -3.05 -8.95
CA ARG A 556 -1.67 -3.43 -9.96
C ARG A 556 -0.68 -4.48 -9.50
N ILE A 557 -0.52 -4.68 -8.19
CA ILE A 557 0.28 -5.77 -7.63
C ILE A 557 -0.13 -7.15 -8.15
N PHE A 558 -1.38 -7.34 -8.58
CA PHE A 558 -1.88 -8.59 -9.17
C PHE A 558 -1.61 -8.71 -10.67
N SER A 559 -1.10 -7.67 -11.33
CA SER A 559 -0.96 -7.66 -12.80
C SER A 559 -0.08 -8.79 -13.31
N ALA A 560 1.06 -9.05 -12.65
CA ALA A 560 1.96 -10.14 -13.05
C ALA A 560 1.37 -11.53 -12.77
N PHE A 561 0.63 -11.68 -11.67
CA PHE A 561 -0.04 -12.92 -11.31
C PHE A 561 -1.10 -13.31 -12.37
N PHE A 562 -1.97 -12.37 -12.74
CA PHE A 562 -2.99 -12.59 -13.77
C PHE A 562 -2.49 -12.42 -15.21
N GLU A 563 -1.23 -12.04 -15.43
CA GLU A 563 -0.70 -11.69 -16.75
C GLU A 563 -1.53 -10.62 -17.50
N ILE A 564 -1.93 -9.57 -16.79
CA ILE A 564 -2.69 -8.42 -17.32
C ILE A 564 -1.84 -7.15 -17.36
N SER A 565 -2.28 -6.13 -18.11
CA SER A 565 -1.57 -4.85 -18.14
C SER A 565 -1.62 -4.15 -16.78
N HIS A 566 -0.50 -3.58 -16.35
CA HIS A 566 -0.42 -2.70 -15.18
C HIS A 566 -0.86 -1.27 -15.52
N ARG A 567 -0.96 -0.94 -16.82
CA ARG A 567 -1.28 0.40 -17.32
C ARG A 567 -2.79 0.62 -17.27
N LYS A 568 -3.22 1.82 -16.93
CA LYS A 568 -4.63 2.21 -17.03
C LYS A 568 -4.93 2.61 -18.47
N LYS A 569 -5.76 1.84 -19.19
CA LYS A 569 -5.99 2.05 -20.64
C LYS A 569 -7.45 2.06 -21.04
N ARG A 570 -8.15 0.93 -20.86
CA ARG A 570 -9.57 0.78 -21.21
C ARG A 570 -10.38 0.28 -20.02
N ARG A 571 -11.65 0.65 -20.03
CA ARG A 571 -12.65 0.27 -19.03
C ARG A 571 -13.78 -0.53 -19.68
N MET A 572 -14.42 -1.39 -18.91
CA MET A 572 -15.67 -2.05 -19.28
C MET A 572 -16.79 -1.71 -18.29
N SER A 573 -18.04 -2.00 -18.65
CA SER A 573 -19.16 -1.95 -17.71
C SER A 573 -19.43 -3.35 -17.20
N ILE A 574 -19.61 -3.52 -15.89
CA ILE A 574 -19.99 -4.80 -15.29
C ILE A 574 -21.34 -4.63 -14.58
N ASP A 575 -22.29 -5.50 -14.89
CA ASP A 575 -23.54 -5.56 -14.14
C ASP A 575 -23.30 -6.16 -12.75
N ALA A 576 -23.70 -5.45 -11.71
CA ALA A 576 -23.46 -5.84 -10.32
C ALA A 576 -24.09 -7.20 -9.96
N SER A 577 -25.21 -7.57 -10.58
CA SER A 577 -25.83 -8.89 -10.40
C SER A 577 -24.93 -10.03 -10.88
N THR A 578 -24.08 -9.78 -11.88
CA THR A 578 -23.10 -10.76 -12.37
C THR A 578 -21.98 -10.98 -11.36
N LEU A 579 -21.50 -9.92 -10.70
CA LEU A 579 -20.52 -10.04 -9.62
C LEU A 579 -21.12 -10.70 -8.38
N ILE A 580 -22.41 -10.49 -8.09
CA ILE A 580 -23.11 -11.21 -7.02
C ILE A 580 -23.11 -12.72 -7.29
N LYS A 581 -23.33 -13.17 -8.53
CA LYS A 581 -23.24 -14.60 -8.89
C LYS A 581 -21.86 -15.22 -8.65
N VAL A 582 -20.78 -14.43 -8.76
CA VAL A 582 -19.42 -14.88 -8.37
C VAL A 582 -19.37 -15.23 -6.88
N LEU A 583 -20.10 -14.47 -6.04
CA LEU A 583 -20.16 -14.69 -4.60
C LEU A 583 -21.04 -15.89 -4.22
N GLU A 584 -22.05 -16.23 -5.03
CA GLU A 584 -23.06 -17.28 -4.77
C GLU A 584 -22.74 -18.65 -5.41
N ASP A 585 -21.46 -19.02 -5.48
CA ASP A 585 -21.00 -20.33 -6.00
C ASP A 585 -21.30 -20.62 -7.48
N GLN A 586 -21.44 -19.56 -8.29
CA GLN A 586 -21.54 -19.68 -9.76
C GLN A 586 -20.41 -18.95 -10.53
N PRO A 587 -19.13 -19.09 -10.15
CA PRO A 587 -18.02 -18.35 -10.76
C PRO A 587 -17.86 -18.62 -12.26
N ALA A 588 -17.93 -19.88 -12.69
CA ALA A 588 -17.80 -20.25 -14.11
C ALA A 588 -18.83 -19.54 -15.01
N LYS A 589 -20.10 -19.57 -14.59
CA LYS A 589 -21.21 -18.93 -15.32
C LYS A 589 -21.06 -17.41 -15.33
N ALA A 590 -20.68 -16.83 -14.21
CA ALA A 590 -20.46 -15.39 -14.11
C ALA A 590 -19.29 -14.93 -14.99
N ILE A 591 -18.16 -15.63 -14.97
CA ILE A 591 -16.99 -15.34 -15.83
C ILE A 591 -17.37 -15.46 -17.31
N SER A 592 -18.10 -16.51 -17.70
CA SER A 592 -18.59 -16.68 -19.07
C SER A 592 -19.49 -15.52 -19.51
N ALA A 593 -20.39 -15.06 -18.63
CA ALA A 593 -21.26 -13.92 -18.91
C ALA A 593 -20.47 -12.60 -19.02
N LEU A 594 -19.43 -12.40 -18.19
CA LEU A 594 -18.55 -11.23 -18.26
C LEU A 594 -17.69 -11.18 -19.53
N LEU A 595 -17.52 -12.31 -20.21
CA LEU A 595 -16.77 -12.45 -21.45
C LEU A 595 -17.67 -12.47 -22.70
N ASP A 596 -18.96 -12.16 -22.58
CA ASP A 596 -19.94 -12.27 -23.67
C ASP A 596 -19.96 -13.68 -24.32
N GLU A 597 -19.81 -14.73 -23.49
CA GLU A 597 -19.74 -16.13 -23.92
C GLU A 597 -18.58 -16.47 -24.89
N ARG A 598 -17.54 -15.63 -24.93
CA ARG A 598 -16.32 -15.91 -25.69
C ARG A 598 -15.62 -17.19 -25.20
N PRO A 599 -14.93 -17.92 -26.10
CA PRO A 599 -14.12 -19.07 -25.70
C PRO A 599 -13.06 -18.67 -24.67
N GLN A 600 -12.92 -19.48 -23.63
CA GLN A 600 -11.92 -19.31 -22.58
C GLN A 600 -10.72 -20.23 -22.83
N ALA A 601 -9.54 -19.84 -22.37
CA ALA A 601 -8.37 -20.71 -22.41
C ALA A 601 -8.60 -21.97 -21.57
N ALA A 602 -8.33 -23.14 -22.17
CA ALA A 602 -8.33 -24.42 -21.48
C ALA A 602 -7.23 -24.47 -20.40
N GLU A 603 -7.36 -25.37 -19.42
CA GLU A 603 -6.42 -25.51 -18.30
C GLU A 603 -4.94 -25.59 -18.75
N ASP A 604 -4.63 -26.41 -19.77
CA ASP A 604 -3.27 -26.55 -20.31
C ASP A 604 -2.73 -25.27 -20.97
N ASP A 605 -3.63 -24.36 -21.36
CA ASP A 605 -3.30 -23.06 -21.94
C ASP A 605 -3.23 -21.95 -20.90
N LEU A 606 -3.61 -22.22 -19.64
CA LEU A 606 -3.43 -21.27 -18.54
C LEU A 606 -1.96 -21.18 -18.12
N PRO A 607 -1.52 -20.00 -17.64
CA PRO A 607 -0.31 -19.89 -16.85
C PRO A 607 -0.42 -20.77 -15.60
N GLU A 608 0.69 -21.38 -15.18
CA GLU A 608 0.75 -22.30 -14.03
C GLU A 608 0.08 -21.71 -12.79
N GLN A 609 0.30 -20.43 -12.52
CA GLN A 609 -0.27 -19.74 -11.36
C GLN A 609 -1.80 -19.58 -11.41
N LEU A 610 -2.41 -19.54 -12.60
CA LEU A 610 -3.87 -19.50 -12.78
C LEU A 610 -4.46 -20.90 -12.81
N ALA A 611 -3.75 -21.89 -13.36
CA ALA A 611 -4.18 -23.29 -13.35
C ALA A 611 -4.37 -23.85 -11.93
N LEU A 612 -3.66 -23.32 -10.93
CA LEU A 612 -3.91 -23.63 -9.52
C LEU A 612 -5.34 -23.33 -9.04
N PHE A 613 -6.09 -22.52 -9.79
CA PHE A 613 -7.46 -22.12 -9.51
C PHE A 613 -8.47 -22.64 -10.55
N SER A 614 -8.11 -23.63 -11.38
CA SER A 614 -9.01 -24.23 -12.38
C SER A 614 -10.33 -24.69 -11.76
N ALA A 615 -10.29 -25.29 -10.56
CA ALA A 615 -11.50 -25.69 -9.84
C ALA A 615 -12.47 -24.53 -9.62
N PHE A 616 -11.99 -23.31 -9.34
CA PHE A 616 -12.84 -22.13 -9.24
C PHE A 616 -13.38 -21.69 -10.60
N TYR A 617 -12.55 -21.71 -11.65
CA TYR A 617 -12.95 -21.27 -12.98
C TYR A 617 -13.93 -22.24 -13.66
N ASP A 618 -13.85 -23.53 -13.35
CA ASP A 618 -14.67 -24.59 -13.95
C ASP A 618 -15.93 -24.93 -13.11
N GLY A 619 -16.16 -24.24 -11.99
CA GLY A 619 -17.36 -24.40 -11.16
C GLY A 619 -17.28 -25.51 -10.12
N GLY A 620 -16.07 -25.94 -9.75
CA GLY A 620 -15.80 -26.80 -8.59
C GLY A 620 -16.01 -26.06 -7.26
N GLN A 621 -16.63 -26.75 -6.30
CA GLN A 621 -17.06 -26.19 -5.00
C GLN A 621 -15.93 -25.96 -3.96
N LYS A 622 -14.65 -26.04 -4.31
CA LYS A 622 -13.55 -25.92 -3.32
C LYS A 622 -12.48 -24.92 -3.77
N ILE A 623 -12.38 -23.80 -3.06
CA ILE A 623 -11.15 -23.01 -2.89
C ILE A 623 -10.75 -23.13 -1.43
#